data_AF-A0A973FU77-F1
#
_entry.id   AF-A0A973FU77-F1
#
_cell.length_a   1.000
_cell.length_b   1.000
_cell.length_c   1.000
_cell.angle_alpha   90.00
_cell.angle_beta   90.00
_cell.angle_gamma   90.00
#
_symmetry.space_group_name_H-M   'P 1'
#
loop_
_entity.id
_entity.type
_entity.pdbx_description
1 polymer ?
#
loop_
_entity_poly.entity_id
_entity_poly.type
_entity_poly.pdbx_seq_one_letter_code
_entity_poly.pdbx_strand_id
1 'polypeptide(L)'
;MNDQDALQLQLDLLLEQATVRQLNKIVRQASEAVLLLAGNRDMEVSQLRNLLSVAVESRSVEVVINFIRYQIARNSRAWGIERGSFGHRVIEDLRKPLQGWTDAVLKEVTDRHPDHAEGLRERASVRLMQLYLGYLNRAFYAARRVDTPYFDTLKELLNSSNS
;
A
#
# COMPACT_ATOMS: atom_id res chain seq x y z
N MET A 1 -15.26 13.43 29.59
CA MET A 1 -15.33 12.99 28.19
C MET A 1 -16.61 13.56 27.64
N ASN A 2 -16.53 14.47 26.68
CA ASN A 2 -17.74 15.05 26.09
C ASN A 2 -18.27 14.13 24.96
N ASP A 3 -19.48 14.37 24.49
CA ASP A 3 -20.12 13.51 23.46
C ASP A 3 -19.37 13.56 22.12
N GLN A 4 -18.63 14.63 21.82
CA GLN A 4 -17.82 14.75 20.61
C GLN A 4 -16.57 13.86 20.67
N ASP A 5 -15.92 13.75 21.83
CA ASP A 5 -14.76 12.87 22.04
C ASP A 5 -15.15 11.39 21.86
N ALA A 6 -16.32 11.02 22.39
CA ALA A 6 -16.86 9.65 22.28
C ALA A 6 -17.18 9.29 20.83
N LEU A 7 -17.77 10.22 20.08
CA LEU A 7 -18.05 10.05 18.66
C LEU A 7 -16.77 9.93 17.83
N GLN A 8 -15.77 10.79 18.09
CA GLN A 8 -14.50 10.73 17.37
C GLN A 8 -13.80 9.37 17.60
N LEU A 9 -13.80 8.88 18.83
CA LEU A 9 -13.25 7.56 19.15
C LEU A 9 -13.99 6.43 18.43
N GLN A 10 -15.33 6.52 18.35
CA GLN A 10 -16.13 5.54 17.63
C GLN A 10 -15.82 5.53 16.13
N LEU A 11 -15.69 6.71 15.51
CA LEU A 11 -15.31 6.84 14.11
C LEU A 11 -13.91 6.28 13.83
N ASP A 12 -12.95 6.58 14.71
CA ASP A 12 -11.59 6.08 14.60
C ASP A 12 -11.54 4.54 14.69
N LEU A 13 -12.29 3.96 15.62
CA LEU A 13 -12.41 2.50 15.77
C LEU A 13 -13.02 1.86 14.52
N LEU A 14 -14.09 2.43 13.97
CA LEU A 14 -14.73 1.93 12.77
C LEU A 14 -13.80 2.00 11.56
N LEU A 15 -13.05 3.09 11.41
CA LEU A 15 -12.10 3.28 10.33
C LEU A 15 -10.96 2.24 10.42
N GLU A 16 -10.43 1.98 11.61
CA GLU A 16 -9.42 0.93 11.80
C GLU A 16 -9.98 -0.47 11.52
N GLN A 17 -11.19 -0.79 12.00
CA GLN A 17 -11.82 -2.09 11.71
C GLN A 17 -12.06 -2.30 10.22
N ALA A 18 -12.60 -1.30 9.52
CA ALA A 18 -12.83 -1.35 8.09
C ALA A 18 -11.51 -1.46 7.30
N THR A 19 -10.46 -0.77 7.76
CA THR A 19 -9.11 -0.88 7.21
C THR A 19 -8.55 -2.29 7.36
N VAL A 20 -8.70 -2.91 8.53
CA VAL A 20 -8.27 -4.30 8.81
C VAL A 20 -8.90 -5.28 7.82
N ARG A 21 -10.17 -5.09 7.45
CA ARG A 21 -10.84 -5.95 6.44
C ARG A 21 -10.22 -5.87 5.05
N GLN A 22 -9.49 -4.80 4.72
CA GLN A 22 -8.79 -4.67 3.45
C GLN A 22 -7.38 -5.30 3.46
N LEU A 23 -6.85 -5.70 4.62
CA LEU A 23 -5.46 -6.16 4.75
C LEU A 23 -5.10 -7.31 3.83
N ASN A 24 -5.96 -8.32 3.67
CA ASN A 24 -5.66 -9.45 2.78
C ASN A 24 -5.45 -8.98 1.32
N LYS A 25 -6.29 -8.04 0.85
CA LYS A 25 -6.15 -7.46 -0.50
C LYS A 25 -4.86 -6.64 -0.61
N ILE A 26 -4.56 -5.84 0.42
CA ILE A 26 -3.37 -4.98 0.46
C ILE A 26 -2.10 -5.83 0.44
N VAL A 27 -2.02 -6.86 1.28
CA VAL A 27 -0.89 -7.78 1.38
C VAL A 27 -0.69 -8.48 0.04
N ARG A 28 -1.78 -9.02 -0.53
CA ARG A 28 -1.75 -9.66 -1.86
C ARG A 28 -1.18 -8.72 -2.92
N GLN A 29 -1.71 -7.50 -3.00
CA GLN A 29 -1.29 -6.53 -4.00
C GLN A 29 0.18 -6.12 -3.84
N ALA A 30 0.61 -5.91 -2.59
CA ALA A 30 2.00 -5.61 -2.26
C ALA A 30 2.93 -6.75 -2.66
N SER A 31 2.55 -8.01 -2.39
CA SER A 31 3.32 -9.18 -2.79
C SER A 31 3.41 -9.33 -4.30
N GLU A 32 2.30 -9.13 -5.03
CA GLU A 32 2.30 -9.14 -6.50
C GLU A 32 3.22 -8.07 -7.10
N ALA A 33 3.24 -6.87 -6.53
CA ALA A 33 4.19 -5.83 -6.95
C ALA A 33 5.64 -6.26 -6.69
N VAL A 34 5.93 -6.84 -5.52
CA VAL A 34 7.28 -7.34 -5.19
C VAL A 34 7.74 -8.44 -6.15
N LEU A 35 6.84 -9.31 -6.62
CA LEU A 35 7.22 -10.35 -7.59
C LEU A 35 7.81 -9.81 -8.90
N LEU A 36 7.48 -8.57 -9.29
CA LEU A 36 8.10 -7.92 -10.45
C LEU A 36 9.58 -7.60 -10.26
N LEU A 37 10.08 -7.66 -9.02
CA LEU A 37 11.49 -7.52 -8.67
C LEU A 37 12.22 -8.87 -8.63
N ALA A 38 11.57 -9.98 -8.97
CA ALA A 38 12.22 -11.29 -9.04
C ALA A 38 13.39 -11.23 -10.05
N GLY A 39 14.58 -11.61 -9.61
CA GLY A 39 15.81 -11.52 -10.42
C GLY A 39 16.40 -10.12 -10.55
N ASN A 40 15.72 -9.06 -10.09
CA ASN A 40 16.28 -7.71 -10.06
C ASN A 40 17.35 -7.60 -8.96
N ARG A 41 18.58 -7.24 -9.34
CA ARG A 41 19.71 -7.09 -8.42
C ARG A 41 20.00 -5.63 -8.06
N ASP A 42 19.45 -4.68 -8.81
CA ASP A 42 19.70 -3.24 -8.64
C ASP A 42 18.78 -2.60 -7.57
N MET A 43 17.61 -3.19 -7.30
CA MET A 43 16.72 -2.72 -6.24
C MET A 43 17.27 -3.11 -4.86
N GLU A 44 17.41 -2.11 -4.00
CA GLU A 44 17.86 -2.26 -2.62
C GLU A 44 16.75 -2.03 -1.59
N VAL A 45 16.88 -2.68 -0.44
CA VAL A 45 15.97 -2.49 0.72
C VAL A 45 15.92 -1.01 1.15
N SER A 46 17.06 -0.32 1.05
CA SER A 46 17.19 1.11 1.37
C SER A 46 16.22 1.98 0.56
N GLN A 47 15.97 1.63 -0.70
CA GLN A 47 15.12 2.40 -1.60
C GLN A 47 13.64 2.28 -1.23
N LEU A 48 13.16 1.07 -0.92
CA LEU A 48 11.77 0.86 -0.49
C LEU A 48 11.53 1.37 0.93
N ARG A 49 12.53 1.31 1.80
CA ARG A 49 12.49 1.97 3.10
C ARG A 49 12.34 3.49 2.94
N ASN A 50 13.10 4.11 2.04
CA ASN A 50 12.99 5.55 1.77
C ASN A 50 11.61 5.91 1.19
N LEU A 51 11.06 5.09 0.29
CA LEU A 51 9.70 5.26 -0.21
C LEU A 51 8.67 5.26 0.93
N LEU A 52 8.78 4.31 1.86
CA LEU A 52 7.91 4.23 3.03
C LEU A 52 8.06 5.46 3.93
N SER A 53 9.28 5.94 4.16
CA SER A 53 9.52 7.18 4.93
C SER A 53 8.81 8.38 4.31
N VAL A 54 8.92 8.56 2.98
CA VAL A 54 8.22 9.65 2.27
C VAL A 54 6.70 9.54 2.45
N ALA A 55 6.13 8.34 2.43
CA ALA A 55 4.71 8.13 2.64
C ALA A 55 4.25 8.43 4.08
N VAL A 56 5.11 8.15 5.07
CA VAL A 56 4.83 8.45 6.49
C VAL A 56 4.91 9.95 6.76
N GLU A 57 5.92 10.62 6.20
CA GLU A 57 6.20 12.04 6.42
C GLU A 57 5.22 12.95 5.66
N SER A 58 5.05 12.72 4.36
CA SER A 58 4.22 13.60 3.51
C SER A 58 2.72 13.43 3.73
N ARG A 59 2.29 12.23 4.14
CA ARG A 59 0.88 11.84 4.23
C ARG A 59 0.07 12.22 2.98
N SER A 60 0.69 12.15 1.79
CA SER A 60 0.05 12.53 0.53
C SER A 60 0.35 11.51 -0.56
N VAL A 61 -0.72 10.95 -1.13
CA VAL A 61 -0.62 9.95 -2.21
C VAL A 61 0.08 10.55 -3.43
N GLU A 62 -0.23 11.80 -3.79
CA GLU A 62 0.37 12.45 -4.95
C GLU A 62 1.87 12.73 -4.75
N VAL A 63 2.30 13.12 -3.55
CA VAL A 63 3.73 13.30 -3.23
C VAL A 63 4.48 11.98 -3.39
N VAL A 64 3.90 10.88 -2.89
CA VAL A 64 4.48 9.53 -3.02
C VAL A 64 4.55 9.09 -4.49
N ILE A 65 3.47 9.30 -5.27
CA ILE A 65 3.46 8.99 -6.71
C ILE A 65 4.57 9.78 -7.44
N ASN A 66 4.71 11.07 -7.14
CA ASN A 66 5.73 11.91 -7.75
C ASN A 66 7.14 11.49 -7.35
N PHE A 67 7.35 11.06 -6.10
CA PHE A 67 8.60 10.46 -5.67
C PHE A 67 8.92 9.20 -6.49
N ILE A 68 7.96 8.30 -6.71
CA ILE A 68 8.18 7.09 -7.52
C ILE A 68 8.53 7.45 -8.98
N ARG A 69 7.82 8.42 -9.58
CA ARG A 69 8.15 8.91 -10.93
C ARG A 69 9.58 9.43 -11.02
N TYR A 70 10.02 10.19 -10.03
CA TYR A 70 11.39 10.67 -9.95
C TYR A 70 12.38 9.51 -9.84
N GLN A 71 12.08 8.48 -9.03
CA GLN A 71 12.94 7.29 -8.92
C GLN A 71 13.02 6.50 -10.24
N ILE A 72 11.92 6.38 -10.99
CA ILE A 72 11.91 5.77 -12.33
C ILE A 72 12.88 6.52 -13.27
N ALA A 73 12.83 7.86 -13.28
CA ALA A 73 13.69 8.67 -14.12
C ALA A 73 15.17 8.63 -13.69
N ARG A 74 15.43 8.61 -12.37
CA ARG A 74 16.79 8.68 -11.81
C ARG A 74 17.50 7.32 -11.70
N ASN A 75 16.78 6.25 -11.38
CA ASN A 75 17.32 4.92 -11.19
C ASN A 75 16.43 3.86 -11.88
N SER A 76 16.38 3.98 -13.20
CA SER A 76 15.58 3.13 -14.07
C SER A 76 15.93 1.63 -13.99
N ARG A 77 17.17 1.26 -13.61
CA ARG A 77 17.55 -0.16 -13.46
C ARG A 77 16.83 -0.84 -12.29
N ALA A 78 16.67 -0.12 -11.18
CA ALA A 78 15.95 -0.64 -10.02
C ALA A 78 14.42 -0.54 -10.21
N TRP A 79 13.92 0.60 -10.69
CA TRP A 79 12.48 0.89 -10.71
C TRP A 79 11.77 0.51 -12.01
N GLY A 80 12.54 0.37 -13.10
CA GLY A 80 12.10 -0.01 -14.44
C GLY A 80 11.37 1.09 -15.22
N ILE A 81 11.67 1.22 -16.52
CA ILE A 81 11.12 2.26 -17.41
C ILE A 81 9.81 1.82 -18.06
N GLU A 82 9.66 0.52 -18.32
CA GLU A 82 8.51 -0.01 -19.04
C GLU A 82 7.23 0.07 -18.20
N ARG A 83 6.07 0.21 -18.84
CA ARG A 83 4.78 0.33 -18.13
C ARG A 83 4.43 -0.86 -17.23
N GLY A 84 4.97 -2.05 -17.52
CA GLY A 84 4.80 -3.24 -16.69
C GLY A 84 5.82 -3.37 -15.55
N SER A 85 6.72 -2.39 -15.38
CA SER A 85 7.76 -2.46 -14.36
C SER A 85 7.22 -2.23 -12.95
N PHE A 86 8.03 -2.61 -11.96
CA PHE A 86 7.75 -2.40 -10.55
C PHE A 86 7.29 -0.97 -10.21
N GLY A 87 8.04 0.05 -10.62
CA GLY A 87 7.70 1.44 -10.29
C GLY A 87 6.34 1.87 -10.83
N HIS A 88 6.03 1.49 -12.07
CA HIS A 88 4.74 1.77 -12.70
C HIS A 88 3.60 1.00 -12.03
N ARG A 89 3.82 -0.28 -11.69
CA ARG A 89 2.85 -1.10 -10.94
C ARG A 89 2.49 -0.45 -9.61
N VAL A 90 3.47 0.02 -8.84
CA VAL A 90 3.20 0.70 -7.56
C VAL A 90 2.37 1.98 -7.77
N ILE A 91 2.66 2.77 -8.83
CA ILE A 91 1.84 3.94 -9.17
C ILE A 91 0.40 3.56 -9.54
N GLU A 92 0.22 2.48 -10.30
CA GLU A 92 -1.12 1.98 -10.66
C GLU A 92 -1.89 1.51 -9.43
N ASP A 93 -1.22 0.80 -8.52
CA ASP A 93 -1.79 0.33 -7.26
C ASP A 93 -2.26 1.50 -6.37
N LEU A 94 -1.46 2.57 -6.29
CA LEU A 94 -1.80 3.80 -5.57
C LEU A 94 -2.92 4.62 -6.23
N ARG A 95 -3.20 4.39 -7.52
CA ARG A 95 -4.25 5.11 -8.25
C ARG A 95 -5.59 4.38 -8.26
N LYS A 96 -5.59 3.05 -8.44
CA LYS A 96 -6.82 2.28 -8.69
C LYS A 96 -7.20 1.39 -7.49
N PRO A 97 -6.43 0.35 -7.13
CA PRO A 97 -6.67 -0.43 -5.92
C PRO A 97 -6.87 0.42 -4.66
N LEU A 98 -6.01 1.41 -4.43
CA LEU A 98 -6.13 2.28 -3.26
C LEU A 98 -7.49 3.00 -3.21
N GLN A 99 -7.97 3.55 -4.33
CA GLN A 99 -9.29 4.18 -4.39
C GLN A 99 -10.40 3.19 -4.05
N GLY A 100 -10.36 1.99 -4.60
CA GLY A 100 -11.35 0.95 -4.30
C GLY A 100 -11.33 0.50 -2.83
N TRP A 101 -10.16 0.40 -2.20
CA TRP A 101 -10.06 0.12 -0.77
C TRP A 101 -10.59 1.27 0.08
N THR A 102 -10.26 2.51 -0.28
CA THR A 102 -10.78 3.71 0.38
C THR A 102 -12.30 3.77 0.29
N ASP A 103 -12.89 3.53 -0.89
CA ASP A 103 -14.33 3.55 -1.08
C ASP A 103 -15.02 2.46 -0.24
N ALA A 104 -14.42 1.26 -0.16
CA ALA A 104 -14.94 0.19 0.69
C ALA A 104 -14.89 0.55 2.18
N VAL A 105 -13.80 1.17 2.64
CA VAL A 105 -13.66 1.64 4.03
C VAL A 105 -14.69 2.73 4.33
N LEU A 106 -14.81 3.72 3.46
CA LEU A 106 -15.75 4.82 3.64
C LEU A 106 -17.18 4.33 3.68
N LYS A 107 -17.56 3.42 2.77
CA LYS A 107 -18.91 2.86 2.76
C LYS A 107 -19.29 2.27 4.12
N GLU A 108 -18.40 1.49 4.74
CA GLU A 108 -18.67 0.89 6.04
C GLU A 108 -18.87 1.93 7.15
N VAL A 109 -18.11 3.03 7.11
CA VAL A 109 -18.23 4.10 8.10
C VAL A 109 -19.49 4.94 7.85
N THR A 110 -19.76 5.33 6.59
CA THR A 110 -20.92 6.16 6.23
C THR A 110 -22.25 5.43 6.37
N ASP A 111 -22.27 4.11 6.21
CA ASP A 111 -23.47 3.30 6.47
C ASP A 111 -23.89 3.37 7.95
N ARG A 112 -22.97 3.69 8.87
CA ARG A 112 -23.22 3.83 10.32
C ARG A 112 -23.31 5.29 10.78
N HIS A 113 -22.55 6.18 10.15
CA HIS A 113 -22.40 7.60 10.50
C HIS A 113 -22.36 8.48 9.24
N PRO A 114 -23.50 8.67 8.56
CA PRO A 114 -23.55 9.35 7.26
C PRO A 114 -23.11 10.82 7.32
N ASP A 115 -23.38 11.51 8.44
CA ASP A 115 -23.08 12.94 8.61
C ASP A 115 -21.60 13.24 8.91
N HIS A 116 -20.75 12.21 9.03
CA HIS A 116 -19.37 12.34 9.50
C HIS A 116 -18.33 11.90 8.46
N ALA A 117 -18.66 12.02 7.16
CA ALA A 117 -17.81 11.59 6.05
C ALA A 117 -16.64 12.54 5.73
N GLU A 118 -16.71 13.79 6.18
CA GLU A 118 -15.73 14.82 5.85
C GLU A 118 -14.32 14.47 6.38
N GLY A 119 -13.30 14.63 5.53
CA GLY A 119 -11.90 14.31 5.87
C GLY A 119 -11.58 12.82 6.03
N LEU A 120 -12.57 11.93 6.21
CA LEU A 120 -12.33 10.49 6.36
C LEU A 120 -11.67 9.87 5.13
N ARG A 121 -12.00 10.35 3.93
CA ARG A 121 -11.44 9.85 2.68
C ARG A 121 -9.93 9.99 2.63
N GLU A 122 -9.43 11.17 2.98
CA GLU A 122 -8.00 11.45 2.98
C GLU A 122 -7.31 10.61 4.05
N ARG A 123 -7.85 10.58 5.27
CA ARG A 123 -7.34 9.76 6.38
C ARG A 123 -7.24 8.28 6.01
N ALA A 124 -8.31 7.70 5.46
CA ALA A 124 -8.35 6.32 5.01
C ALA A 124 -7.34 6.07 3.89
N SER A 125 -7.27 6.94 2.88
CA SER A 125 -6.34 6.78 1.75
C SER A 125 -4.88 6.81 2.20
N VAL A 126 -4.53 7.74 3.09
CA VAL A 126 -3.18 7.83 3.66
C VAL A 126 -2.84 6.56 4.44
N ARG A 127 -3.76 6.10 5.30
CA ARG A 127 -3.55 4.90 6.10
C ARG A 127 -3.37 3.65 5.24
N LEU A 128 -4.24 3.46 4.25
CA LEU A 128 -4.21 2.33 3.32
C LEU A 128 -2.93 2.35 2.45
N MET A 129 -2.51 3.53 1.96
CA MET A 129 -1.24 3.69 1.26
C MET A 129 -0.05 3.29 2.13
N GLN A 130 0.01 3.77 3.38
CA GLN A 130 1.09 3.44 4.30
C GLN A 130 1.14 1.95 4.63
N LEU A 131 -0.02 1.31 4.80
CA LEU A 131 -0.11 -0.13 4.98
C LEU A 131 0.41 -0.88 3.74
N TYR A 132 -0.05 -0.51 2.55
CA TYR A 132 0.41 -1.08 1.29
C TYR A 132 1.92 -1.01 1.14
N LEU A 133 2.51 0.18 1.28
CA LEU A 133 3.95 0.37 1.19
C LEU A 133 4.72 -0.32 2.33
N GLY A 134 4.11 -0.40 3.52
CA GLY A 134 4.67 -1.15 4.65
C GLY A 134 4.76 -2.65 4.39
N TYR A 135 3.69 -3.26 3.87
CA TYR A 135 3.70 -4.67 3.47
C TYR A 135 4.62 -4.93 2.28
N LEU A 136 4.64 -4.02 1.30
CA LEU A 136 5.54 -4.10 0.16
C LEU A 136 7.02 -4.11 0.62
N ASN A 137 7.39 -3.19 1.52
CA ASN A 137 8.74 -3.13 2.07
C ASN A 137 9.10 -4.40 2.86
N ARG A 138 8.16 -4.94 3.67
CA ARG A 138 8.37 -6.19 4.41
C ARG A 138 8.52 -7.41 3.48
N ALA A 139 7.66 -7.54 2.49
CA ALA A 139 7.69 -8.64 1.53
C ALA A 139 8.99 -8.63 0.73
N PHE A 140 9.43 -7.45 0.26
CA PHE A 140 10.71 -7.33 -0.43
C PHE A 140 11.91 -7.65 0.48
N TYR A 141 11.87 -7.17 1.73
CA TYR A 141 12.90 -7.47 2.71
C TYR A 141 13.05 -8.97 2.96
N ALA A 142 11.92 -9.68 3.14
CA ALA A 142 11.92 -11.13 3.28
C ALA A 142 12.46 -11.83 2.02
N ALA A 143 12.02 -11.37 0.84
CA ALA A 143 12.45 -11.91 -0.45
C ALA A 143 13.96 -11.73 -0.74
N ARG A 144 14.59 -10.70 -0.17
CA ARG A 144 16.03 -10.44 -0.32
C ARG A 144 16.90 -11.20 0.68
N ARG A 145 16.36 -11.64 1.80
CA ARG A 145 17.13 -12.37 2.84
C ARG A 145 17.07 -13.90 2.69
N VAL A 146 16.05 -14.40 2.00
CA VAL A 146 15.87 -15.81 1.72
C VAL A 146 16.34 -16.03 0.28
N ASP A 147 17.43 -16.79 0.08
CA ASP A 147 18.16 -16.95 -1.19
C ASP A 147 17.33 -17.48 -2.37
N THR A 148 16.42 -16.71 -2.96
CA THR A 148 15.50 -17.09 -4.07
C THR A 148 14.19 -17.83 -3.69
N PRO A 149 14.09 -18.80 -2.75
CA PRO A 149 12.86 -19.59 -2.63
C PRO A 149 11.68 -18.80 -2.09
N TYR A 150 11.89 -17.65 -1.45
CA TYR A 150 10.76 -16.84 -0.97
C TYR A 150 9.96 -16.18 -2.11
N PHE A 151 10.59 -15.82 -3.23
CA PHE A 151 9.83 -15.35 -4.40
C PHE A 151 8.93 -16.46 -4.95
N ASP A 152 9.38 -17.70 -4.91
CA ASP A 152 8.59 -18.85 -5.35
C ASP A 152 7.49 -19.18 -4.33
N THR A 153 7.77 -19.10 -3.03
CA THR A 153 6.74 -19.20 -1.98
C THR A 153 5.67 -18.12 -2.13
N LEU A 154 6.03 -16.88 -2.43
CA LEU A 154 5.06 -15.81 -2.68
C LEU A 154 4.16 -16.15 -3.88
N LYS A 155 4.72 -16.68 -4.98
CA LYS A 155 3.92 -17.12 -6.14
C LYS A 155 2.95 -18.24 -5.77
N GLU A 156 3.39 -19.24 -5.01
CA GLU A 156 2.56 -20.36 -4.57
C GLU A 156 1.39 -19.91 -3.67
N LEU A 157 1.66 -19.01 -2.73
CA LEU A 157 0.65 -18.45 -1.83
C LEU A 157 -0.41 -17.65 -2.61
N LEU A 158 0.01 -16.89 -3.62
CA LEU A 158 -0.91 -16.11 -4.46
C LEU A 158 -1.76 -17.00 -5.36
N ASN A 159 -1.22 -18.11 -5.88
CA ASN A 159 -1.93 -19.04 -6.75
C ASN A 159 -2.96 -19.90 -5.98
N SER A 160 -2.61 -20.35 -4.77
CA SER A 160 -3.49 -21.13 -3.89
C SER A 160 -4.67 -20.33 -3.33
N SER A 161 -4.55 -19.01 -3.26
CA SER A 161 -5.63 -18.10 -2.82
C SER A 161 -6.69 -17.79 -3.90
N ASN A 162 -6.52 -18.30 -5.13
CA ASN A 162 -7.48 -18.16 -6.24
C ASN A 162 -8.25 -19.47 -6.53
N SER A 163 -8.01 -20.53 -5.75
CA SER A 163 -8.75 -21.80 -5.77
C SER A 163 -9.75 -21.85 -4.60
#